data_AF-A0A7S0LQB3-F1
#
_entry.id   AF-A0A7S0LQB3-F1
#
_cell.length_a   1.000
_cell.length_b   1.000
_cell.length_c   1.000
_cell.angle_alpha   90.00
_cell.angle_beta   90.00
_cell.angle_gamma   90.00
#
_symmetry.space_group_name_H-M   'P 1'
#
loop_
_entity.id
_entity.type
_entity.pdbx_description
1 polymer ?
#
loop_
_entity_poly.entity_id
_entity_poly.type
_entity_poly.pdbx_seq_one_letter_code
_entity_poly.pdbx_strand_id
1 'polypeptide(L)'
;PGLALRGPDGSMERAVEGLALEYRFIFVIFFIGLMFFYISACLYCVIVLNWLLSTLLTVMLFIFVRYTFRACKRIYKKFRLPSQLAVAGSFNADGTVGASLAP
;
A
#
# COMPACT_ATOMS: atom_id res chain seq x y z
N PRO A 1 13.85 6.85 -36.81
CA PRO A 1 12.47 6.71 -36.28
C PRO A 1 12.45 5.86 -35.00
N GLY A 2 12.57 6.50 -33.83
CA GLY A 2 12.71 5.80 -32.54
C GLY A 2 12.71 6.71 -31.31
N LEU A 3 12.91 8.02 -31.50
CA LEU A 3 12.88 9.01 -30.41
C LEU A 3 11.48 9.32 -29.87
N ALA A 4 10.40 8.95 -30.57
CA ALA A 4 9.03 9.16 -30.08
C ALA A 4 8.62 8.13 -29.00
N LEU A 5 9.39 7.04 -28.82
CA LEU A 5 9.09 5.99 -27.85
C LEU A 5 9.87 6.13 -26.53
N ARG A 6 10.94 6.95 -26.51
CA ARG A 6 11.62 7.37 -25.29
C ARG A 6 11.16 8.79 -24.99
N GLY A 7 10.20 8.92 -24.07
CA GLY A 7 9.98 10.22 -23.41
C GLY A 7 11.31 10.73 -22.81
N PRO A 8 11.43 12.03 -22.52
CA PRO A 8 12.66 12.64 -22.01
C PRO A 8 13.25 11.80 -20.87
N ASP A 9 14.58 11.58 -20.90
CA ASP A 9 15.28 10.77 -19.90
C ASP A 9 14.91 11.23 -18.48
N GLY A 10 14.45 10.30 -17.65
CA GLY A 10 13.90 10.59 -16.30
C GLY A 10 12.37 10.76 -16.21
N SER A 11 11.63 10.80 -17.32
CA SER A 11 10.15 10.86 -17.32
C SER A 11 9.52 9.61 -16.67
N MET A 12 10.14 8.45 -16.86
CA MET A 12 9.72 7.19 -16.23
C MET A 12 9.95 7.21 -14.71
N GLU A 13 11.08 7.74 -14.25
CA GLU A 13 11.39 7.85 -12.82
C GLU A 13 10.40 8.78 -12.11
N ARG A 14 10.10 9.92 -12.73
CA ARG A 14 9.12 10.88 -12.24
C ARG A 14 7.69 10.32 -12.20
N ALA A 15 7.31 9.52 -13.20
CA ALA A 15 6.01 8.83 -13.24
C ALA A 15 5.89 7.75 -12.15
N VAL A 16 6.96 6.98 -11.92
CA VAL A 16 7.00 5.97 -10.85
C VAL A 16 6.92 6.61 -9.47
N GLU A 17 7.62 7.73 -9.26
CA GLU A 17 7.60 8.46 -8.00
C GLU A 17 6.23 9.12 -7.74
N GLY A 18 5.58 9.66 -8.78
CA GLY A 18 4.20 10.13 -8.71
C GLY A 18 3.22 9.02 -8.35
N LEU A 19 3.34 7.86 -8.98
CA LEU A 19 2.49 6.70 -8.70
C LEU A 19 2.70 6.16 -7.28
N ALA A 20 3.93 6.16 -6.77
CA ALA A 20 4.23 5.77 -5.39
C ALA A 20 3.60 6.73 -4.36
N LEU A 21 3.59 8.03 -4.66
CA LEU A 21 2.98 9.05 -3.81
C LEU A 21 1.45 8.91 -3.76
N GLU A 22 0.81 8.75 -4.92
CA GLU A 22 -0.64 8.51 -5.01
C GLU A 22 -1.05 7.24 -4.26
N TYR A 23 -0.28 6.16 -4.40
CA TYR A 23 -0.55 4.90 -3.70
C TYR A 23 -0.54 5.07 -2.19
N ARG A 24 0.43 5.83 -1.65
CA ARG A 24 0.52 6.13 -0.22
C ARG A 24 -0.69 6.94 0.26
N PHE A 25 -1.14 7.90 -0.53
CA PHE A 25 -2.30 8.73 -0.19
C PHE A 25 -3.60 7.91 -0.15
N ILE A 26 -3.86 7.11 -1.18
CA ILE A 26 -5.02 6.21 -1.26
C ILE A 26 -5.03 5.23 -0.08
N PHE A 27 -3.86 4.69 0.26
CA PHE A 27 -3.71 3.78 1.39
C PHE A 27 -4.09 4.43 2.73
N VAL A 28 -3.68 5.67 2.96
CA VAL A 28 -4.03 6.42 4.19
C VAL A 28 -5.53 6.69 4.25
N ILE A 29 -6.15 7.13 3.15
CA ILE A 29 -7.60 7.37 3.08
C ILE A 29 -8.37 6.09 3.34
N PHE A 30 -7.97 4.99 2.69
CA PHE A 30 -8.59 3.68 2.90
C PHE A 30 -8.52 3.26 4.37
N PHE A 31 -7.37 3.47 5.02
CA PHE A 31 -7.20 3.12 6.42
C PHE A 31 -8.06 3.96 7.36
N ILE A 32 -8.17 5.27 7.11
CA ILE A 32 -9.04 6.17 7.86
C ILE A 32 -10.50 5.75 7.69
N GLY A 33 -10.94 5.47 6.47
CA GLY A 33 -12.29 4.98 6.18
C GLY A 33 -12.60 3.66 6.90
N LEU A 34 -11.64 2.73 6.90
CA LEU A 34 -11.76 1.46 7.60
C LEU A 34 -11.90 1.65 9.12
N MET A 35 -11.13 2.57 9.72
CA MET A 35 -11.25 2.88 11.15
C MET A 35 -12.62 3.47 11.50
N PHE A 36 -13.14 4.41 10.69
CA PHE A 36 -14.48 4.96 10.89
C PHE A 36 -15.57 3.90 10.77
N PHE A 37 -15.43 2.97 9.82
CA PHE A 37 -16.35 1.85 9.67
C PHE A 37 -16.37 0.95 10.92
N TYR A 38 -15.21 0.66 11.51
CA TYR A 38 -15.15 -0.12 12.75
C TYR A 38 -15.77 0.59 13.95
N ILE A 39 -15.56 1.90 14.07
CA ILE A 39 -16.18 2.70 15.14
C ILE A 39 -17.70 2.66 14.98
N SER A 40 -18.21 2.86 13.77
CA SER A 40 -19.64 2.77 13.45
C SER A 40 -20.22 1.39 13.81
N ALA A 41 -19.55 0.30 13.39
CA ALA A 41 -19.97 -1.05 13.71
C ALA A 41 -19.99 -1.34 15.23
N CYS A 42 -19.01 -0.79 15.97
CA CYS A 42 -18.94 -0.91 17.41
C CYS A 42 -20.11 -0.17 18.10
N LEU A 43 -20.37 1.08 17.72
CA LEU A 43 -21.53 1.84 18.23
C LEU A 43 -22.85 1.11 17.94
N TYR A 44 -23.00 0.57 16.72
CA TYR A 44 -24.20 -0.19 16.35
C TYR A 44 -24.40 -1.42 17.24
N CYS A 45 -23.34 -2.20 17.48
CA CYS A 45 -23.41 -3.38 18.36
C CYS A 45 -23.74 -3.01 19.81
N VAL A 46 -23.31 -1.83 20.30
CA VAL A 46 -23.63 -1.36 21.66
C VAL A 46 -25.09 -0.92 21.77
N ILE A 47 -25.65 -0.29 20.75
CA ILE A 47 -27.02 0.22 20.78
C ILE A 47 -28.05 -0.89 20.60
N VAL A 48 -27.78 -1.87 19.72
CA VAL A 48 -28.81 -2.83 19.25
C VAL A 48 -28.77 -4.17 20.01
N LEU A 49 -27.61 -4.62 20.50
CA LEU A 49 -27.47 -5.95 21.09
C LEU A 49 -27.46 -5.95 22.62
N ASN A 50 -27.87 -7.09 23.17
CA ASN A 50 -27.69 -7.42 24.59
C ASN A 50 -26.22 -7.32 25.02
N TRP A 51 -25.98 -6.89 26.26
CA TRP A 51 -24.65 -6.65 26.83
C TRP A 51 -23.68 -7.83 26.60
N LEU A 52 -24.16 -9.07 26.76
CA LEU A 52 -23.32 -10.25 26.58
C LEU A 52 -22.82 -10.40 25.13
N LEU A 53 -23.69 -10.25 24.13
CA LEU A 53 -23.29 -10.35 22.72
C LEU A 53 -22.46 -9.14 22.28
N SER A 54 -22.75 -7.95 22.82
CA SER A 54 -22.01 -6.73 22.51
C SER A 54 -20.54 -6.83 22.94
N THR A 55 -20.27 -7.36 24.13
CA THR A 55 -18.88 -7.59 24.59
C THR A 55 -18.14 -8.62 23.72
N LEU A 56 -18.82 -9.69 23.29
CA LEU A 56 -18.21 -10.73 22.46
C LEU A 56 -17.86 -10.19 21.06
N LEU A 57 -18.76 -9.41 20.45
CA LEU A 57 -18.54 -8.79 19.14
C LEU A 57 -17.48 -7.69 19.17
N THR A 58 -17.44 -6.89 20.24
CA THR A 58 -16.37 -5.88 20.40
C THR A 58 -15.00 -6.51 20.56
N VAL A 59 -14.88 -7.64 21.27
CA VAL A 59 -13.63 -8.41 21.35
C VAL A 59 -13.23 -8.99 19.99
N MET A 60 -14.16 -9.60 19.24
CA MET A 60 -13.86 -10.09 17.89
C MET A 60 -13.45 -8.96 16.95
N LEU A 61 -14.12 -7.81 16.99
CA LEU A 61 -13.75 -6.63 16.22
C LEU A 61 -12.33 -6.15 16.56
N PHE A 62 -11.97 -6.13 17.84
CA PHE A 62 -10.64 -5.72 18.26
C PHE A 62 -9.54 -6.67 17.77
N ILE A 63 -9.80 -7.98 17.78
CA ILE A 63 -8.92 -8.98 17.19
C ILE A 63 -8.76 -8.72 15.69
N PHE A 64 -9.88 -8.49 14.99
CA PHE A 64 -9.87 -8.24 13.55
C PHE A 64 -9.08 -6.99 13.19
N VAL A 65 -9.28 -5.88 13.91
CA VAL A 65 -8.50 -4.65 13.79
C VAL A 65 -7.02 -4.93 13.95
N ARG A 66 -6.61 -5.73 14.94
CA ARG A 66 -5.20 -6.10 15.13
C ARG A 66 -4.62 -6.91 13.96
N TYR A 67 -5.38 -7.85 13.41
CA TYR A 67 -4.97 -8.58 12.21
C TYR A 67 -4.82 -7.65 11.02
N THR A 68 -5.76 -6.73 10.81
CA THR A 68 -5.70 -5.74 9.74
C THR A 68 -4.48 -4.83 9.89
N PHE A 69 -4.19 -4.33 11.10
CA PHE A 69 -2.98 -3.55 11.36
C PHE A 69 -1.69 -4.33 11.05
N ARG A 70 -1.63 -5.62 11.40
CA ARG A 70 -0.48 -6.48 11.06
C ARG A 70 -0.35 -6.69 9.54
N ALA A 71 -1.46 -6.94 8.86
CA ALA A 71 -1.50 -7.08 7.41
C ALA A 71 -1.04 -5.79 6.73
N CYS A 72 -1.57 -4.64 7.15
CA CYS A 72 -1.16 -3.32 6.69
C CYS A 72 0.33 -3.06 6.93
N LYS A 73 0.87 -3.38 8.10
CA LYS A 73 2.31 -3.24 8.38
C LYS A 73 3.16 -4.16 7.51
N ARG A 74 2.68 -5.37 7.21
CA ARG A 74 3.35 -6.32 6.31
C ARG A 74 3.35 -5.81 4.87
N ILE A 75 2.22 -5.30 4.39
CA ILE A 75 2.08 -4.68 3.08
C ILE A 75 2.98 -3.45 3.00
N TYR A 76 2.91 -2.55 3.96
CA TYR A 76 3.76 -1.35 4.02
C TYR A 76 5.26 -1.68 3.99
N LYS A 77 5.68 -2.73 4.71
CA LYS A 77 7.07 -3.21 4.65
C LYS A 77 7.44 -3.85 3.32
N LYS A 78 6.51 -4.59 2.69
CA LYS A 78 6.74 -5.25 1.39
C LYS A 78 6.79 -4.25 0.24
N PHE A 79 6.01 -3.17 0.31
CA PHE A 79 5.95 -2.11 -0.69
C PHE A 79 6.92 -0.96 -0.42
N ARG A 80 7.72 -1.02 0.66
CA ARG A 80 8.93 -0.21 0.79
C ARG A 80 9.96 -0.71 -0.22
N LEU A 81 9.77 -0.38 -1.50
CA LEU A 81 10.86 -0.45 -2.46
C LEU A 81 11.93 0.53 -1.97
N PRO A 82 13.20 0.10 -1.82
CA PRO A 82 14.30 1.03 -1.65
C PRO A 82 14.24 1.98 -2.85
N SER A 83 14.14 3.29 -2.61
CA SER A 83 14.19 4.30 -3.68
C SER A 83 15.42 4.12 -4.58
N GLN A 84 16.48 3.50 -4.05
CA GLN A 84 17.73 3.18 -4.73
C GLN A 84 17.67 1.93 -5.63
N LEU A 85 16.68 1.04 -5.48
CA LEU A 85 16.45 -0.13 -6.34
C LEU A 85 15.27 0.07 -7.32
N ALA A 86 14.56 1.19 -7.22
CA ALA A 86 13.50 1.57 -8.14
C ALA A 86 14.04 2.22 -9.42
N VAL A 87 15.34 2.10 -9.70
CA VAL A 87 15.90 2.35 -11.04
C VAL A 87 15.29 1.29 -11.94
N ALA A 88 14.42 1.74 -12.83
CA ALA A 88 13.81 0.93 -13.88
C ALA A 88 14.86 -0.02 -14.45
N GLY A 89 14.53 -1.31 -14.49
CA GLY A 89 15.41 -2.34 -15.03
C GLY A 89 16.11 -1.79 -16.27
N SER A 90 17.45 -1.82 -16.24
CA SER A 90 18.30 -1.47 -17.37
C SER A 90 17.89 -2.36 -18.55
N PHE A 91 16.91 -1.89 -19.32
CA PHE A 91 16.59 -2.43 -20.62
C PHE A 91 17.58 -1.78 -21.56
N ASN A 92 18.75 -2.41 -21.69
CA ASN A 92 19.57 -2.20 -22.87
C ASN A 92 18.71 -2.56 -24.08
N ALA A 93 18.76 -1.72 -25.11
CA ALA A 93 17.98 -1.90 -26.34
C ALA A 93 18.28 -3.24 -27.06
N ASP A 94 19.33 -3.94 -26.63
CA ASP A 94 19.76 -5.25 -27.11
C ASP A 94 19.08 -6.43 -26.42
N GLY A 95 18.15 -6.21 -25.48
CA GLY A 95 17.39 -7.29 -24.82
C GLY A 95 18.22 -8.14 -23.84
N THR A 96 19.43 -7.73 -23.51
CA THR A 96 20.26 -8.39 -22.49
C THR A 96 19.93 -7.82 -21.11
N VAL A 97 19.52 -8.70 -20.19
CA VAL A 97 19.26 -8.36 -18.79
C VAL A 97 20.57 -7.85 -18.19
N GLY A 98 20.65 -6.55 -17.92
CA GLY A 98 21.82 -5.91 -17.33
C GLY A 98 22.06 -6.40 -15.90
N ALA A 99 22.80 -7.49 -15.75
CA ALA A 99 23.45 -7.85 -14.50
C ALA A 99 24.58 -6.85 -14.23
N SER A 100 24.28 -5.76 -13.54
CA SER A 100 25.31 -4.93 -12.92
C SER A 100 25.33 -5.22 -11.42
N LEU A 101 26.12 -6.23 -11.06
CA LEU A 101 26.69 -6.37 -9.72
C LEU A 101 28.07 -5.72 -9.73
N ALA A 102 28.15 -4.57 -9.03
CA ALA A 102 29.30 -4.02 -8.30
C ALA A 102 30.54 -3.58 -9.14
N PRO A 103 31.47 -2.77 -8.61
CA PRO A 103 31.88 -2.61 -7.19
C PRO A 103 31.05 -1.64 -6.35
#